data_AF-A0A924ZA22-F1
#
_entry.id   AF-A0A924ZA22-F1
#
_cell.length_a   1.000
_cell.length_b   1.000
_cell.length_c   1.000
_cell.angle_alpha   90.00
_cell.angle_beta   90.00
_cell.angle_gamma   90.00
#
_symmetry.space_group_name_H-M   'P 1'
#
loop_
_entity.id
_entity.type
_entity.pdbx_description
1 polymer ?
#
loop_
_entity_poly.entity_id
_entity_poly.type
_entity_poly.pdbx_seq_one_letter_code
_entity_poly.pdbx_strand_id
1 'polypeptide(L)' 'MQKSLHINPEKCTGCLQCEMACSFENYGVYAPAKSRIKVFDFHHTGRKVPYTCTQCDEAWCLHACPVEAITV' A
#
# COMPACT_ATOMS: atom_id res chain seq x y z
N MET A 1 12.77 15.63 -7.68
CA MET A 1 12.71 14.21 -8.09
C MET A 1 11.65 13.53 -7.25
N GLN A 2 10.62 12.99 -7.89
CA GLN A 2 9.57 12.24 -7.20
C GLN A 2 10.14 10.88 -6.76
N LYS A 3 9.95 10.50 -5.50
CA LYS A 3 10.36 9.17 -5.02
C LYS A 3 9.33 8.15 -5.53
N SER A 4 9.80 7.04 -6.09
CA SER A 4 8.95 5.96 -6.58
C SER A 4 9.32 4.64 -5.93
N LEU A 5 8.30 3.81 -5.66
CA LEU A 5 8.46 2.47 -5.11
C LEU A 5 8.23 1.45 -6.23
N HIS A 6 9.27 0.69 -6.56
CA HIS A 6 9.16 -0.40 -7.53
C HIS A 6 8.87 -1.74 -6.82
N ILE A 7 7.73 -2.35 -7.14
CA ILE A 7 7.27 -3.62 -6.57
C ILE A 7 7.41 -4.72 -7.62
N ASN A 8 8.09 -5.82 -7.29
CA ASN A 8 8.14 -7.02 -8.13
C ASN A 8 7.18 -8.10 -7.56
N PRO A 9 5.98 -8.27 -8.14
CA PRO A 9 4.97 -9.20 -7.61
C PRO A 9 5.36 -10.67 -7.76
N GLU A 10 6.21 -11.04 -8.73
CA GLU A 10 6.66 -12.43 -8.93
C GLU A 10 7.45 -12.97 -7.73
N LYS A 11 8.01 -12.08 -6.91
CA LYS A 11 8.79 -12.45 -5.71
C LYS A 11 7.96 -12.42 -4.43
N CYS A 12 6.69 -12.02 -4.49
CA CYS A 12 5.86 -11.92 -3.30
C CYS A 12 5.37 -13.31 -2.87
N THR A 13 5.72 -13.70 -1.64
CA THR A 13 5.29 -14.98 -1.04
C THR A 13 4.02 -14.86 -0.21
N GLY A 14 3.55 -13.63 0.06
CA GLY A 14 2.40 -13.38 0.91
C GLY A 14 2.64 -13.45 2.41
N CYS A 15 3.87 -13.24 2.87
CA CYS A 15 4.21 -13.30 4.30
C CYS A 15 3.60 -12.17 5.16
N LEU A 16 2.96 -11.17 4.55
CA LEU A 16 2.34 -10.01 5.20
C LEU A 16 3.27 -9.16 6.08
N GLN A 17 4.58 -9.35 6.00
CA GLN A 17 5.56 -8.59 6.80
C GLN A 17 5.55 -7.10 6.47
N CYS A 18 5.35 -6.73 5.21
CA CYS A 18 5.18 -5.34 4.82
C CYS A 18 3.95 -4.70 5.47
N GLU A 19 2.85 -5.45 5.60
CA GLU A 19 1.65 -4.95 6.25
C GLU A 19 1.89 -4.71 7.75
N MET A 20 2.48 -5.69 8.42
CA MET A 20 2.83 -5.63 9.84
C MET A 20 3.82 -4.51 10.15
N ALA A 21 4.86 -4.34 9.32
CA ALA A 21 5.83 -3.28 9.50
C ALA A 21 5.17 -1.90 9.36
N CYS A 22 4.33 -1.70 8.34
CA CYS A 22 3.62 -0.43 8.15
C CYS A 22 2.62 -0.13 9.27
N SER A 23 1.91 -1.14 9.78
CA SER A 23 0.99 -0.93 10.92
C SER A 23 1.75 -0.57 12.19
N PHE A 24 2.90 -1.21 12.44
CA PHE A 24 3.73 -0.91 13.59
C PHE A 24 4.32 0.51 13.50
N GLU A 25 4.88 0.88 12.35
CA GLU A 25 5.46 2.20 12.13
C GLU A 25 4.43 3.34 12.31
N ASN A 26 3.21 3.16 11.81
CA ASN A 26 2.21 4.24 11.80
C ASN A 26 1.25 4.23 12.99
N TYR A 27 1.09 3.09 13.67
CA TYR A 27 0.08 2.92 14.73
C TYR A 27 0.63 2.23 15.99
N GLY A 28 1.90 1.83 16.03
CA GLY A 28 2.52 1.15 17.17
C GLY A 28 1.98 -0.26 17.45
N VAL A 29 1.25 -0.86 16.50
CA VAL A 29 0.59 -2.17 16.69
C VAL A 29 0.84 -3.11 15.51
N TYR A 30 0.90 -4.40 15.79
CA TYR A 30 0.97 -5.45 14.76
C TYR A 30 -0.44 -5.86 14.32
N ALA A 31 -1.04 -5.04 13.46
CA ALA A 31 -2.39 -5.25 12.97
C ALA A 31 -2.45 -4.97 11.46
N PRO A 32 -2.36 -6.00 10.60
CA PRO A 32 -2.40 -5.84 9.14
C PRO A 32 -3.62 -5.03 8.67
N ALA A 33 -4.77 -5.14 9.34
CA ALA A 33 -5.97 -4.34 9.09
C ALA A 33 -5.70 -2.82 9.08
N LYS A 34 -4.83 -2.31 9.96
CA LYS A 34 -4.44 -0.90 10.03
C LYS A 34 -3.34 -0.50 9.04
N SER A 35 -2.77 -1.45 8.30
CA SER A 35 -1.72 -1.15 7.35
C SER A 35 -2.22 -0.32 6.18
N ARG A 36 -1.37 0.62 5.71
CA ARG A 36 -1.54 1.35 4.45
C ARG A 36 -1.07 0.57 3.22
N ILE A 37 -0.47 -0.60 3.44
CA ILE A 37 -0.05 -1.58 2.43
C ILE A 37 -1.03 -2.75 2.49
N LYS A 38 -1.38 -3.35 1.36
CA LYS A 38 -2.22 -4.55 1.31
C LYS A 38 -1.68 -5.57 0.33
N VAL A 39 -1.62 -6.84 0.73
CA VAL A 39 -1.32 -7.97 -0.14
C VAL A 39 -2.64 -8.61 -0.56
N PHE A 40 -2.92 -8.55 -1.86
CA PHE A 40 -4.06 -9.24 -2.46
C PHE A 40 -3.69 -10.67 -2.83
N ASP A 41 -4.57 -11.61 -2.51
CA ASP A 41 -4.42 -13.01 -2.89
C ASP A 41 -5.35 -13.32 -4.09
N PHE A 42 -4.75 -13.62 -5.23
CA PHE A 42 -5.44 -14.02 -6.44
C PHE A 42 -5.48 -15.54 -6.52
N HIS A 43 -6.40 -16.14 -5.79
CA HIS A 43 -6.49 -17.60 -5.60
C HIS A 43 -6.47 -18.40 -6.91
N HIS A 44 -7.11 -17.93 -7.98
CA HIS A 44 -7.13 -18.62 -9.28
C HIS A 44 -5.75 -18.76 -9.93
N THR A 45 -4.82 -17.85 -9.65
CA THR A 45 -3.47 -17.86 -10.22
C THR A 45 -2.40 -18.20 -9.19
N GLY A 46 -2.78 -18.35 -7.91
CA GLY A 46 -1.85 -18.49 -6.78
C GLY A 46 -0.95 -17.27 -6.57
N ARG A 47 -1.22 -16.15 -7.24
CA ARG A 47 -0.40 -14.93 -7.16
C ARG A 47 -0.79 -14.10 -5.95
N LYS A 48 0.22 -13.53 -5.31
CA LYS A 48 0.04 -12.57 -4.23
C LYS A 48 0.68 -11.26 -4.64
N VAL A 49 -0.07 -10.17 -4.59
CA VAL A 49 0.36 -8.88 -5.13
C VAL A 49 0.23 -7.81 -4.05
N PRO A 50 1.34 -7.23 -3.57
CA PRO A 50 1.28 -6.08 -2.69
C PRO A 50 0.89 -4.83 -3.48
N TYR A 51 0.01 -4.04 -2.88
CA TYR A 51 -0.49 -2.77 -3.39
C TYR A 51 -0.32 -1.69 -2.32
N THR A 52 0.09 -0.51 -2.74
CA THR A 52 0.34 0.66 -1.89
C THR A 52 -0.21 1.91 -2.57
N CYS A 53 -0.30 3.02 -1.84
CA CYS A 53 -0.39 4.33 -2.50
C CYS A 53 0.82 4.49 -3.43
N THR A 54 0.57 4.73 -4.71
CA THR A 54 1.59 4.90 -5.74
C THR A 54 2.23 6.29 -5.73
N GLN A 55 1.69 7.21 -4.92
CA GLN A 55 2.11 8.62 -4.88
C GLN A 55 2.07 9.24 -6.28
N CYS A 56 0.91 9.10 -6.93
CA CYS A 56 0.68 9.55 -8.30
C CYS A 56 1.15 11.00 -8.51
N ASP A 57 1.74 11.28 -9.67
CA ASP A 57 2.03 12.65 -10.12
C ASP A 57 0.73 13.46 -10.23
N GLU A 58 -0.29 12.87 -10.84
CA GLU A 58 -1.66 13.37 -10.82
C GLU A 58 -2.51 12.57 -9.82
N ALA A 59 -2.69 13.11 -8.61
CA ALA A 59 -3.43 12.49 -7.54
C ALA A 59 -4.93 12.79 -7.63
N TRP A 60 -5.68 11.99 -8.40
CA TRP A 60 -7.14 12.13 -8.53
C TRP A 60 -7.89 12.08 -7.18
N CYS A 61 -7.35 11.37 -6.18
CA CYS A 61 -7.89 11.38 -4.82
C CYS A 61 -7.83 12.77 -4.16
N LEU A 62 -6.78 13.56 -4.43
CA LEU A 62 -6.65 14.93 -3.95
C LEU A 62 -7.73 15.82 -4.58
N HIS A 63 -7.92 15.75 -5.90
CA HIS A 63 -8.94 16.53 -6.61
C HIS A 63 -10.37 16.19 -6.19
N ALA A 64 -10.63 14.94 -5.82
CA ALA A 64 -11.97 14.50 -5.40
C ALA A 64 -12.33 14.91 -3.95
N CYS A 65 -11.38 15.39 -3.15
CA CYS A 65 -11.62 15.65 -1.72
C CYS A 65 -12.35 16.99 -1.51
N PRO A 66 -13.62 17.00 -1.07
CA PRO A 66 -14.43 18.23 -0.98
C PRO A 66 -13.99 19.19 0.14
N VAL A 67 -13.14 18.71 1.06
CA VAL A 67 -12.64 19.47 2.21
C VAL A 67 -11.13 19.64 2.17
N GLU A 68 -10.49 19.34 1.02
CA GLU A 68 -9.07 19.57 0.78
C GLU A 68 -8.13 18.91 1.82
N ALA A 69 -8.51 17.73 2.34
CA ALA A 69 -7.76 17.06 3.40
C ALA A 69 -6.49 16.32 2.94
N ILE A 70 -6.25 16.24 1.63
CA ILE A 70 -5.10 15.54 1.04
C ILE A 70 -4.16 16.60 0.45
N THR A 71 -2.91 16.62 0.90
CA THR A 71 -1.88 17.58 0.47
C THR A 71 -0.59 16.85 0.07
N VAL A 72 0.28 17.52 -0.70
CA VAL A 72 1.58 17.00 -1.18
C VAL A 72 2.73 17.54 -0.35
#